data_AF-A0A016VYG0-F1
#
_entry.id   AF-A0A016VYG0-F1
#
_cell.length_a   1.000
_cell.length_b   1.000
_cell.length_c   1.000
_cell.angle_alpha   90.00
_cell.angle_beta   90.00
_cell.angle_gamma   90.00
#
_symmetry.space_group_name_H-M   'P 1'
#
loop_
_entity.id
_entity.type
_entity.pdbx_description
1 polymer ?
#
loop_
_entity_poly.entity_id
_entity_poly.type
_entity_poly.pdbx_seq_one_letter_code
_entity_poly.pdbx_strand_id
1 'polypeptide(L)'
;MKLDEVMPIEERMADLRYDGTVRISNPSIGQRWQYSAIQVTYPCPLRIDSFPYDVQVCNLTIGPWNFNNEEVIVQSSTNYIEGAPQQFEGNSEWELSSIRAYSQLQPDSDETIYSSVVYQIELKRKPVYYVLVIQAPTFIMTTLTIFGIFTPFSNTPERREKVTLGLNMFVSISMMLNLVADMMPKASRLPLLGNYILAQIFVCAGAVLVSIVTLILHQRCHTRCLTPPQWLIRFLFCACCKKQIHPSSNDPPPYSVCKETPTVEILENPELLETVEKATIALRSTIDRLEHEDDIRLTWIRVFDRIDMVCLIAFQLLNVVSSTLFMR
;
A
#
# COMPACT_ATOMS: atom_id res chain seq x y z
N MET A 1 -2.04 60.30 35.18
CA MET A 1 -1.34 59.21 34.48
C MET A 1 -2.44 58.33 33.87
N LYS A 2 -2.66 58.41 32.56
CA LYS A 2 -3.79 57.73 31.90
C LYS A 2 -3.44 56.25 31.76
N LEU A 3 -4.41 55.39 32.03
CA LEU A 3 -4.33 53.93 32.06
C LEU A 3 -4.11 53.31 30.65
N ASP A 4 -3.96 54.13 29.62
CA ASP A 4 -3.78 53.73 28.23
C ASP A 4 -2.32 53.32 27.92
N GLU A 5 -1.39 53.53 28.87
CA GLU A 5 0.04 53.25 28.71
C GLU A 5 0.48 51.88 29.26
N VAL A 6 -0.45 51.08 29.81
CA VAL A 6 -0.08 49.85 30.55
C VAL A 6 -0.48 48.54 29.85
N MET A 7 -1.38 48.52 28.85
CA MET A 7 -1.67 47.26 28.13
C MET A 7 -2.42 47.44 26.78
N PRO A 8 -2.07 46.69 25.70
CA PRO A 8 -2.75 46.72 24.40
C PRO A 8 -4.15 46.08 24.40
N ILE A 9 -4.97 46.46 23.42
CA ILE A 9 -6.42 46.20 23.29
C ILE A 9 -6.81 44.72 23.07
N GLU A 10 -5.87 43.87 22.67
CA GLU A 10 -6.15 42.49 22.21
C GLU A 10 -6.35 41.46 23.35
N GLU A 11 -6.04 41.80 24.61
CA GLU A 11 -6.22 40.91 25.77
C GLU A 11 -7.55 41.12 26.55
N ARG A 12 -8.47 41.97 26.05
CA ARG A 12 -9.73 42.24 26.74
C ARG A 12 -10.83 41.24 26.37
N MET A 13 -11.01 40.22 27.20
CA MET A 13 -12.18 39.34 27.11
C MET A 13 -13.47 40.03 27.62
N ALA A 14 -14.27 40.51 26.64
CA ALA A 14 -15.68 40.91 26.64
C ALA A 14 -16.15 42.20 27.37
N ASP A 15 -16.73 43.15 26.62
CA ASP A 15 -18.19 43.34 26.48
C ASP A 15 -18.51 44.40 25.40
N LEU A 16 -19.66 44.27 24.71
CA LEU A 16 -20.10 45.18 23.64
C LEU A 16 -21.63 45.22 23.50
N ARG A 17 -22.22 46.39 23.74
CA ARG A 17 -23.42 46.87 23.03
C ARG A 17 -23.33 48.36 22.69
N TYR A 18 -24.18 48.74 21.73
CA TYR A 18 -24.06 49.82 20.74
C TYR A 18 -24.01 51.29 21.24
N ASP A 19 -23.66 51.56 22.49
CA ASP A 19 -23.15 52.88 22.94
C ASP A 19 -21.74 52.83 23.59
N GLY A 20 -21.09 51.65 23.58
CA GLY A 20 -19.74 51.48 24.09
C GLY A 20 -19.62 51.44 25.62
N THR A 21 -20.73 51.49 26.36
CA THR A 21 -20.72 51.31 27.82
C THR A 21 -21.18 49.92 28.24
N VAL A 22 -20.26 49.20 28.89
CA VAL A 22 -20.43 47.91 29.54
C VAL A 22 -20.75 48.19 30.99
N ARG A 23 -22.00 48.02 31.41
CA ARG A 23 -22.38 48.14 32.82
C ARG A 23 -22.88 46.79 33.33
N ILE A 24 -22.01 46.11 34.07
CA ILE A 24 -22.41 44.98 34.92
C ILE A 24 -22.89 45.58 36.24
N SER A 25 -24.19 45.50 36.52
CA SER A 25 -24.76 45.84 37.83
C SER A 25 -24.30 44.83 38.88
N ASN A 26 -23.71 45.32 39.98
CA ASN A 26 -23.30 44.56 41.16
C ASN A 26 -24.52 43.90 41.87
N PRO A 27 -24.36 42.90 42.77
CA PRO A 27 -25.03 41.62 42.69
C PRO A 27 -25.94 41.46 43.91
N SER A 28 -27.23 41.73 43.75
CA SER A 28 -28.19 41.37 44.78
C SER A 28 -29.00 40.20 44.26
N ILE A 29 -28.58 38.99 44.65
CA ILE A 29 -29.36 37.75 44.55
C ILE A 29 -29.50 37.24 43.11
N GLY A 30 -28.54 36.44 42.66
CA GLY A 30 -28.74 35.61 41.47
C GLY A 30 -27.45 35.04 40.93
N GLN A 31 -27.30 33.72 40.98
CA GLN A 31 -26.27 33.00 40.24
C GLN A 31 -26.49 33.27 38.74
N ARG A 32 -25.74 34.20 38.16
CA ARG A 32 -25.76 34.45 36.72
C ARG A 32 -24.61 33.68 36.08
N TRP A 33 -24.94 32.72 35.23
CA TRP A 33 -23.98 32.02 34.39
C TRP A 33 -23.36 33.01 33.38
N GLN A 34 -22.04 33.09 33.35
CA GLN A 34 -21.30 33.87 32.35
C GLN A 34 -20.61 32.89 31.40
N TYR A 35 -20.92 32.99 30.11
CA TYR A 35 -20.34 32.15 29.06
C TYR A 35 -19.36 33.00 28.24
N SER A 36 -18.11 32.56 28.15
CA SER A 36 -17.08 33.13 27.28
C SER A 36 -16.50 32.02 26.41
N ALA A 37 -16.28 32.32 25.13
CA ALA A 37 -15.58 31.41 24.22
C ALA A 37 -14.07 31.63 24.37
N ILE A 38 -13.32 30.56 24.61
CA ILE A 38 -11.86 30.59 24.77
C ILE A 38 -11.24 29.64 23.76
N GLN A 39 -10.22 30.10 23.04
CA GLN A 39 -9.38 29.25 22.21
C GLN A 39 -8.11 28.88 23.00
N VAL A 40 -7.85 27.58 23.13
CA VAL A 40 -6.71 27.08 23.91
C VAL A 40 -5.82 26.23 23.02
N THR A 41 -4.53 26.56 22.99
CA THR A 41 -3.48 25.74 22.37
C THR A 41 -2.63 25.16 23.48
N TYR A 42 -2.52 23.83 23.56
CA TYR A 42 -1.73 23.16 24.58
C TYR A 42 -0.98 21.95 24.00
N PRO A 43 0.17 21.57 24.58
CA PRO A 43 0.91 20.39 24.15
C PRO A 43 0.16 19.11 24.59
N CYS A 44 -0.13 18.22 23.64
CA CYS A 44 -0.67 16.90 23.91
C CYS A 44 0.29 15.80 23.41
N PRO A 45 0.66 14.81 24.23
CA PRO A 45 1.45 13.68 23.78
C PRO A 45 0.59 12.75 22.92
N LEU A 46 0.91 12.68 21.62
CA LEU A 46 0.18 11.84 20.67
C LEU A 46 0.74 10.42 20.63
N ARG A 47 -0.16 9.43 20.64
CA ARG A 47 0.18 8.00 20.46
C ARG A 47 -0.17 7.58 19.04
N ILE A 48 0.83 7.32 18.22
CA ILE A 48 0.64 7.06 16.79
C ILE A 48 0.81 5.58 16.39
N ASP A 49 1.01 4.68 17.34
CA ASP A 49 1.33 3.27 17.06
C ASP A 49 0.26 2.61 16.16
N SER A 50 -1.02 2.92 16.37
CA SER A 50 -2.17 2.37 15.63
C SER A 50 -2.71 3.29 14.51
N PHE A 51 -1.93 4.30 14.08
CA PHE A 51 -2.36 5.20 13.01
C PHE A 51 -2.67 4.43 11.70
N PRO A 52 -3.80 4.69 11.03
CA PRO A 52 -4.75 5.81 11.19
C PRO A 52 -5.99 5.52 12.07
N TYR A 53 -6.03 4.38 12.77
CA TYR A 53 -7.13 3.98 13.66
C TYR A 53 -6.88 4.41 15.12
N ASP A 54 -6.12 5.48 15.31
CA ASP A 54 -5.68 5.96 16.60
C ASP A 54 -6.77 6.71 17.38
N VAL A 55 -6.72 6.54 18.71
CA VAL A 55 -7.49 7.30 19.69
C VAL A 55 -6.52 8.08 20.57
N GLN A 56 -6.67 9.40 20.55
CA GLN A 56 -5.87 10.34 21.31
C GLN A 56 -6.59 10.73 22.58
N VAL A 57 -5.85 10.77 23.69
CA VAL A 57 -6.34 11.18 24.99
C VAL A 57 -5.48 12.35 25.43
N CYS A 58 -6.05 13.54 25.39
CA CYS A 58 -5.36 14.76 25.73
C CYS A 58 -5.93 15.34 27.03
N ASN A 59 -5.07 15.62 28.00
CA ASN A 59 -5.46 16.16 29.29
C ASN A 59 -5.18 17.67 29.29
N LEU A 60 -6.23 18.47 29.35
CA LEU A 60 -6.18 19.92 29.52
C LEU A 60 -6.45 20.25 30.99
N THR A 61 -5.49 20.83 31.69
CA THR A 61 -5.64 21.23 33.09
C THR A 61 -5.92 22.72 33.18
N ILE A 62 -6.99 23.10 33.89
CA ILE A 62 -7.36 24.49 34.15
C ILE A 62 -7.41 24.70 35.66
N GLY A 63 -6.70 25.72 36.14
CA GLY A 63 -6.69 26.09 37.55
C GLY A 63 -6.04 27.46 37.79
N PRO A 64 -6.22 28.06 38.98
CA PRO A 64 -5.52 29.25 39.38
C PRO A 64 -4.00 28.99 39.45
N TRP A 65 -3.22 29.96 38.96
CA TRP A 65 -1.77 29.90 39.02
C TRP A 65 -1.22 30.38 40.38
N ASN A 66 -1.82 31.42 40.95
CA ASN A 66 -1.30 32.12 42.13
C ASN A 66 -2.04 31.80 43.44
N PHE A 67 -3.16 31.08 43.39
CA PHE A 67 -4.01 30.84 44.56
C PHE A 67 -3.93 29.39 44.99
N ASN A 68 -3.77 29.16 46.29
CA ASN A 68 -3.76 27.81 46.84
C ASN A 68 -5.19 27.24 46.95
N ASN A 69 -5.29 25.96 47.32
CA ASN A 69 -6.56 25.26 47.51
C ASN A 69 -7.39 25.79 48.69
N GLU A 70 -6.80 26.50 49.65
CA GLU A 70 -7.52 27.12 50.77
C GLU A 70 -8.21 28.42 50.36
N GLU A 71 -7.64 29.15 49.38
CA GLU A 71 -8.15 30.40 48.85
C GLU A 71 -9.18 30.17 47.73
N VAL A 72 -8.85 29.30 46.77
CA VAL A 72 -9.68 29.05 45.59
C VAL A 72 -9.77 27.55 45.30
N ILE A 73 -11.00 27.03 45.37
CA ILE A 73 -11.32 25.66 44.98
C ILE A 73 -12.00 25.68 43.61
N VAL A 74 -11.42 24.97 42.65
CA VAL A 74 -11.99 24.80 41.31
C VAL A 74 -12.69 23.45 41.21
N GLN A 75 -13.97 23.49 40.90
CA GLN A 75 -14.79 22.29 40.70
C GLN A 75 -15.44 22.31 39.32
N SER A 76 -15.44 21.15 38.65
CA SER A 76 -16.14 20.99 37.38
C SER A 76 -17.65 21.00 37.62
N SER A 77 -18.39 21.75 36.78
CA SER A 77 -19.86 21.76 36.83
C SER A 77 -20.48 20.44 36.36
N THR A 78 -19.75 19.69 35.54
CA THR A 78 -20.14 18.39 34.98
C THR A 78 -18.94 17.45 35.03
N ASN A 79 -19.17 16.16 35.29
CA ASN A 79 -18.10 15.16 35.36
C ASN A 79 -17.89 14.44 34.01
N TYR A 80 -18.92 14.45 33.17
CA TYR A 80 -18.92 13.76 31.89
C TYR A 80 -19.78 14.53 30.89
N ILE A 81 -19.20 14.78 29.72
CA ILE A 81 -19.90 15.27 28.54
C ILE A 81 -19.64 14.20 27.48
N GLU A 82 -20.65 13.36 27.25
CA GLU A 82 -20.65 12.45 26.10
C GLU A 82 -20.68 13.28 24.83
N GLY A 83 -19.97 12.85 23.78
CA GLY A 83 -19.97 13.51 22.47
C GLY A 83 -21.39 13.63 21.94
N ALA A 84 -22.09 14.72 22.28
CA ALA A 84 -23.48 14.88 21.94
C ALA A 84 -23.58 15.19 20.44
N PRO A 85 -24.32 14.39 19.65
CA PRO A 85 -24.44 14.56 18.19
C PRO A 85 -25.14 15.88 17.78
N GLN A 86 -25.60 16.70 18.72
CA GLN A 86 -26.37 17.90 18.44
C GLN A 86 -25.61 19.21 18.60
N GLN A 87 -24.39 19.21 19.17
CA GLN A 87 -23.66 20.47 19.41
C GLN A 87 -22.18 20.46 19.01
N PHE A 88 -21.46 19.33 19.06
CA PHE A 88 -20.04 19.29 18.71
C PHE A 88 -19.61 17.90 18.22
N GLU A 89 -19.55 17.70 16.90
CA GLU A 89 -19.16 16.41 16.26
C GLU A 89 -17.66 16.30 15.95
N GLY A 90 -16.85 17.27 16.39
CA GLY A 90 -15.44 17.40 16.01
C GLY A 90 -15.28 18.06 14.63
N ASN A 91 -14.24 17.66 13.88
CA ASN A 91 -13.95 18.19 12.55
C ASN A 91 -13.91 17.07 11.49
N SER A 92 -13.40 17.39 10.28
CA SER A 92 -13.29 16.41 9.18
C SER A 92 -12.29 15.28 9.44
N GLU A 93 -11.33 15.48 10.35
CA GLU A 93 -10.25 14.54 10.66
C GLU A 93 -10.50 13.77 11.96
N TRP A 94 -11.12 14.43 12.94
CA TRP A 94 -11.31 13.97 14.31
C TRP A 94 -12.78 13.97 14.70
N GLU A 95 -13.22 12.87 15.28
CA GLU A 95 -14.48 12.71 15.97
C GLU A 95 -14.24 12.90 17.48
N LEU A 96 -15.05 13.75 18.11
CA LEU A 96 -15.03 13.91 19.56
C LEU A 96 -15.77 12.72 20.19
N SER A 97 -15.02 11.82 20.84
CA SER A 97 -15.58 10.63 21.49
C SER A 97 -16.21 11.00 22.83
N SER A 98 -15.42 11.58 23.73
CA SER A 98 -15.88 11.96 25.06
C SER A 98 -15.03 13.05 25.69
N ILE A 99 -15.63 13.81 26.61
CA ILE A 99 -14.90 14.71 27.51
C ILE A 99 -15.22 14.30 28.94
N ARG A 100 -14.19 13.89 29.68
CA ARG A 100 -14.27 13.64 31.12
C ARG A 100 -13.65 14.81 31.85
N ALA A 101 -14.33 15.31 32.88
CA ALA A 101 -13.80 16.36 33.74
C ALA A 101 -13.75 15.85 35.17
N TYR A 102 -12.62 16.06 35.85
CA TYR A 102 -12.47 15.74 37.25
C TYR A 102 -11.56 16.76 37.93
N SER A 103 -11.90 17.10 39.17
CA SER A 103 -11.05 17.93 40.02
C SER A 103 -9.85 17.13 40.51
N GLN A 104 -8.69 17.77 40.54
CA GLN A 104 -7.44 17.23 41.04
C GLN A 104 -6.78 18.25 41.97
N LEU A 105 -6.18 17.75 43.05
CA LEU A 105 -5.26 18.52 43.88
C LEU A 105 -3.84 18.19 43.43
N GLN A 106 -3.07 19.20 43.04
CA GLN A 106 -1.71 19.04 42.58
C GLN A 106 -0.75 19.72 43.57
N PRO A 107 0.14 18.95 44.22
CA PRO A 107 1.18 19.54 45.06
C PRO A 107 2.29 20.12 44.18
N ASP A 108 2.82 21.27 44.60
CA ASP A 108 4.01 21.90 44.01
C ASP A 108 5.28 21.57 44.82
N SER A 109 6.45 22.01 44.35
CA SER A 109 7.74 21.75 45.00
C SER A 109 7.82 22.25 46.44
N ASP A 110 7.04 23.28 46.78
CA ASP A 110 7.08 23.99 48.05
C ASP A 110 6.02 23.49 49.05
N GLU A 111 5.50 22.28 48.85
CA GLU A 111 4.40 21.64 49.62
C GLU A 111 3.05 22.38 49.54
N THR A 112 2.95 23.44 48.74
CA THR A 112 1.69 24.13 48.45
C THR A 112 0.80 23.27 47.55
N ILE A 113 -0.51 23.24 47.85
CA ILE A 113 -1.48 22.43 47.11
C ILE A 113 -2.34 23.37 46.27
N TYR A 114 -2.39 23.12 44.96
CA TYR A 114 -3.22 23.86 44.03
C TYR A 114 -4.44 23.02 43.61
N SER A 115 -5.61 23.65 43.55
CA SER A 115 -6.84 23.04 43.04
C SER A 115 -6.92 23.25 41.53
N SER A 116 -7.07 22.19 40.75
CA SER A 116 -7.29 22.28 39.31
C SER A 116 -8.38 21.33 38.83
N VAL A 117 -8.89 21.56 37.62
CA VAL A 117 -9.80 20.65 36.93
C VAL A 117 -9.09 20.14 35.68
N VAL A 118 -9.06 18.82 35.53
CA VAL A 118 -8.50 18.16 34.35
C VAL A 118 -9.64 17.77 33.42
N TYR A 119 -9.62 18.33 32.21
CA TYR A 119 -10.45 17.95 31.08
C TYR A 119 -9.71 16.93 30.24
N GLN A 120 -10.10 15.68 30.35
CA GLN A 120 -9.62 14.61 29.51
C GLN A 120 -10.49 14.51 28.26
N ILE A 121 -9.92 14.94 27.14
CA ILE A 121 -10.55 14.99 25.83
C ILE A 121 -10.11 13.75 25.05
N GLU A 122 -11.07 12.93 24.66
CA GLU A 122 -10.86 11.75 23.84
C GLU A 122 -11.25 12.03 22.39
N LEU A 123 -10.27 11.99 21.50
CA LEU A 123 -10.42 12.25 20.07
C LEU A 123 -10.13 10.98 19.27
N LYS A 124 -11.04 10.60 18.39
CA LYS A 124 -10.90 9.46 17.49
C LYS A 124 -10.66 9.94 16.07
N ARG A 125 -9.63 9.44 15.41
CA ARG A 125 -9.34 9.80 14.01
C ARG A 125 -10.33 9.12 13.06
N LYS A 126 -10.75 9.83 12.01
CA LYS A 126 -11.51 9.28 10.89
C LYS A 126 -10.55 8.65 9.86
N PRO A 127 -10.50 7.31 9.69
CA PRO A 127 -9.47 6.64 8.89
C PRO A 127 -9.75 6.64 7.38
N VAL A 128 -10.96 7.04 6.95
CA VAL A 128 -11.48 6.84 5.59
C VAL A 128 -10.55 7.42 4.51
N TYR A 129 -10.02 8.62 4.73
CA TYR A 129 -9.10 9.27 3.80
C TYR A 129 -7.83 8.42 3.60
N TYR A 130 -7.22 7.95 4.67
CA TYR A 130 -5.99 7.15 4.61
C TYR A 130 -6.25 5.80 3.92
N VAL A 131 -7.39 5.17 4.16
CA VAL A 131 -7.74 3.91 3.50
C VAL A 131 -7.96 4.11 2.00
N LEU A 132 -8.75 5.11 1.59
CA LEU A 132 -9.13 5.29 0.19
C LEU A 132 -8.04 5.95 -0.67
N VAL A 133 -7.23 6.83 -0.08
CA VAL A 133 -6.23 7.62 -0.83
C VAL A 133 -4.84 7.01 -0.75
N ILE A 134 -4.51 6.29 0.33
CA ILE A 134 -3.17 5.71 0.52
C ILE A 134 -3.23 4.20 0.34
N GLN A 135 -4.06 3.50 1.12
CA GLN A 135 -4.04 2.05 1.16
C GLN A 135 -4.58 1.39 -0.10
N ALA A 136 -5.76 1.83 -0.58
CA ALA A 136 -6.41 1.26 -1.75
C ALA A 136 -5.59 1.44 -3.04
N PRO A 137 -5.03 2.63 -3.36
CA PRO A 137 -4.18 2.80 -4.54
C PRO A 137 -2.91 1.96 -4.44
N THR A 138 -2.30 1.88 -3.26
CA THR A 138 -1.12 1.04 -3.02
C THR A 138 -1.43 -0.45 -3.29
N PHE A 139 -2.57 -0.97 -2.81
CA PHE A 139 -2.97 -2.36 -3.07
C PHE A 139 -3.25 -2.64 -4.55
N ILE A 140 -3.98 -1.74 -5.23
CA ILE A 140 -4.29 -1.88 -6.65
C ILE A 140 -3.01 -1.88 -7.47
N MET A 141 -2.13 -0.91 -7.21
CA MET A 141 -0.91 -0.74 -7.97
C MET A 141 0.04 -1.92 -7.79
N THR A 142 0.18 -2.43 -6.58
CA THR A 142 1.04 -3.59 -6.30
C THR A 142 0.51 -4.86 -6.95
N THR A 143 -0.81 -5.06 -6.93
CA THR A 143 -1.49 -6.10 -7.69
C THR A 143 -1.16 -5.98 -9.19
N LEU A 144 -1.33 -4.78 -9.77
CA LEU A 144 -1.00 -4.53 -11.18
C LEU A 144 0.48 -4.78 -11.49
N THR A 145 1.41 -4.44 -10.60
CA THR A 145 2.83 -4.75 -10.80
C THR A 145 3.12 -6.24 -10.78
N ILE A 146 2.51 -7.02 -9.86
CA ILE A 146 2.68 -8.48 -9.79
C ILE A 146 2.12 -9.12 -11.07
N PHE A 147 0.92 -8.71 -11.51
CA PHE A 147 0.37 -9.14 -12.78
C PHE A 147 1.27 -8.74 -13.95
N GLY A 148 1.75 -7.50 -14.01
CA GLY A 148 2.61 -7.03 -15.10
C GLY A 148 3.94 -7.77 -15.20
N ILE A 149 4.47 -8.23 -14.07
CA ILE A 149 5.75 -8.94 -13.99
C ILE A 149 5.60 -10.44 -14.30
N PHE A 150 4.55 -11.09 -13.81
CA PHE A 150 4.39 -12.56 -13.88
C PHE A 150 3.29 -13.05 -14.84
N THR A 151 2.62 -12.16 -15.59
CA THR A 151 1.68 -12.61 -16.63
C THR A 151 2.45 -13.37 -17.72
N PRO A 152 2.06 -14.61 -18.05
CA PRO A 152 2.77 -15.46 -18.99
C PRO A 152 2.85 -14.81 -20.37
N PHE A 153 4.08 -14.70 -20.87
CA PHE A 153 4.42 -13.96 -22.07
C PHE A 153 4.10 -14.78 -23.32
N SER A 154 2.86 -14.70 -23.80
CA SER A 154 2.56 -15.12 -25.18
C SER A 154 3.44 -14.32 -26.16
N ASN A 155 4.09 -15.05 -27.07
CA ASN A 155 5.20 -14.60 -27.90
C ASN A 155 4.79 -13.66 -29.05
N THR A 156 4.35 -12.43 -28.74
CA THR A 156 4.17 -11.37 -29.75
C THR A 156 5.07 -10.15 -29.49
N PRO A 157 5.51 -9.42 -30.55
CA PRO A 157 6.41 -8.26 -30.46
C PRO A 157 5.91 -7.09 -29.58
N GLU A 158 4.61 -7.04 -29.26
CA GLU A 158 3.95 -6.12 -28.31
C GLU A 158 4.42 -6.29 -26.84
N ARG A 159 5.32 -7.24 -26.59
CA ARG A 159 5.82 -7.71 -25.29
C ARG A 159 6.75 -6.75 -24.54
N ARG A 160 7.54 -5.93 -25.24
CA ARG A 160 8.50 -5.00 -24.59
C ARG A 160 7.79 -3.79 -23.98
N GLU A 161 6.70 -3.37 -24.61
CA GLU A 161 5.89 -2.21 -24.23
C GLU A 161 5.12 -2.46 -22.91
N LYS A 162 4.57 -3.67 -22.73
CA LYS A 162 3.82 -4.06 -21.52
C LYS A 162 4.71 -4.22 -20.27
N VAL A 163 5.96 -4.69 -20.42
CA VAL A 163 6.96 -4.73 -19.33
C VAL A 163 7.40 -3.32 -18.93
N THR A 164 7.58 -2.46 -19.93
CA THR A 164 7.94 -1.05 -19.71
C THR A 164 6.80 -0.31 -19.00
N LEU A 165 5.54 -0.66 -19.29
CA LEU A 165 4.36 -0.16 -18.58
C LEU A 165 4.36 -0.59 -17.10
N GLY A 166 4.69 -1.86 -16.80
CA GLY A 166 4.81 -2.36 -15.42
C GLY A 166 5.93 -1.69 -14.62
N LEU A 167 7.08 -1.42 -15.26
CA LEU A 167 8.19 -0.66 -14.66
C LEU A 167 7.84 0.81 -14.46
N ASN A 168 7.15 1.43 -15.41
CA ASN A 168 6.69 2.82 -15.29
C ASN A 168 5.64 2.94 -14.16
N MET A 169 4.76 1.95 -14.00
CA MET A 169 3.86 1.87 -12.84
C MET A 169 4.65 1.78 -11.53
N PHE A 170 5.69 0.95 -11.45
CA PHE A 170 6.57 0.89 -10.27
C PHE A 170 7.20 2.24 -9.92
N VAL A 171 7.75 2.95 -10.91
CA VAL A 171 8.34 4.30 -10.70
C VAL A 171 7.28 5.29 -10.20
N SER A 172 6.07 5.23 -10.76
CA SER A 172 4.96 6.11 -10.37
C SER A 172 4.48 5.84 -8.94
N ILE A 173 4.50 4.57 -8.50
CA ILE A 173 4.21 4.16 -7.11
C ILE A 173 5.27 4.71 -6.16
N SER A 174 6.56 4.62 -6.52
CA SER A 174 7.63 5.14 -5.67
C SER A 174 7.49 6.65 -5.43
N MET A 175 7.01 7.40 -6.43
CA MET A 175 6.74 8.83 -6.28
C MET A 175 5.54 9.11 -5.37
N MET A 176 4.44 8.37 -5.54
CA MET A 176 3.27 8.46 -4.65
C MET A 176 3.59 8.10 -3.20
N LEU A 177 4.38 7.04 -2.98
CA LEU A 177 4.80 6.62 -1.65
C LEU A 177 5.78 7.63 -1.00
N ASN A 178 6.67 8.26 -1.78
CA ASN A 178 7.52 9.34 -1.26
C ASN A 178 6.68 10.55 -0.81
N LEU A 179 5.66 10.93 -1.59
CA LEU A 179 4.74 11.99 -1.21
C LEU A 179 3.98 11.65 0.09
N VAL A 180 3.57 10.39 0.25
CA VAL A 180 2.90 9.93 1.48
C VAL A 180 3.86 9.86 2.67
N ALA A 181 5.12 9.48 2.46
CA ALA A 181 6.15 9.45 3.50
C ALA A 181 6.43 10.85 4.06
N ASP A 182 6.38 11.88 3.20
CA ASP A 182 6.53 13.28 3.61
C ASP A 182 5.34 13.80 4.43
N MET A 183 4.15 13.18 4.29
CA MET A 183 2.95 13.55 5.04
C MET A 183 2.86 12.88 6.43
N MET A 184 3.65 11.84 6.69
CA MET A 184 3.64 11.15 7.99
C MET A 184 4.60 11.83 9.00
N PRO A 185 4.18 12.01 10.26
CA PRO A 185 5.06 12.59 11.27
C PRO A 185 6.28 11.68 11.50
N LYS A 186 7.47 12.28 11.51
CA LYS A 186 8.72 11.57 11.80
C LYS A 186 8.71 11.14 13.27
N ALA A 187 8.48 9.86 13.52
CA ALA A 187 8.47 9.28 14.86
C ALA A 187 9.52 8.19 15.02
N SER A 188 9.89 7.89 16.28
CA SER A 188 10.88 6.87 16.62
C SER A 188 10.42 5.44 16.34
N ARG A 189 9.11 5.20 16.29
CA ARG A 189 8.51 3.92 15.89
C ARG A 189 7.60 4.12 14.68
N LEU A 190 7.68 3.19 13.74
CA LEU A 190 6.82 3.20 12.56
C LEU A 190 5.37 2.90 12.98
N PRO A 191 4.41 3.74 12.57
CA PRO A 191 2.99 3.48 12.79
C PRO A 191 2.52 2.23 12.03
N LEU A 192 1.36 1.69 12.38
CA LEU A 192 0.72 0.57 11.68
C LEU A 192 0.69 0.77 10.15
N LEU A 193 0.29 1.95 9.67
CA LEU A 193 0.32 2.30 8.25
C LEU A 193 1.74 2.27 7.65
N GLY A 194 2.75 2.70 8.40
CA GLY A 194 4.15 2.64 7.99
C GLY A 194 4.63 1.20 7.82
N ASN A 195 4.26 0.31 8.75
CA ASN A 195 4.56 -1.12 8.65
C ASN A 195 3.87 -1.78 7.44
N TYR A 196 2.63 -1.37 7.12
CA TYR A 196 1.94 -1.82 5.91
C TYR A 196 2.70 -1.43 4.64
N ILE A 197 3.07 -0.14 4.52
CA ILE A 197 3.82 0.36 3.36
C ILE A 197 5.16 -0.37 3.24
N LEU A 198 5.86 -0.57 4.36
CA LEU A 198 7.13 -1.29 4.38
C LEU A 198 6.97 -2.75 3.93
N ALA A 199 5.96 -3.47 4.43
CA ALA A 199 5.65 -4.82 4.00
C ALA A 199 5.38 -4.86 2.48
N GLN A 200 4.65 -3.88 1.96
CA GLN A 200 4.35 -3.78 0.55
C GLN A 200 5.60 -3.57 -0.32
N ILE A 201 6.52 -2.72 0.15
CA ILE A 201 7.82 -2.51 -0.51
C ILE A 201 8.60 -3.83 -0.58
N PHE A 202 8.62 -4.60 0.50
CA PHE A 202 9.30 -5.91 0.50
C PHE A 202 8.66 -6.91 -0.47
N VAL A 203 7.32 -6.97 -0.54
CA VAL A 203 6.60 -7.83 -1.51
C VAL A 203 6.99 -7.45 -2.95
N CYS A 204 6.94 -6.15 -3.27
CA CYS A 204 7.31 -5.65 -4.59
C CYS A 204 8.78 -5.90 -4.93
N ALA A 205 9.71 -5.62 -4.01
CA ALA A 205 11.12 -5.84 -4.21
C ALA A 205 11.43 -7.34 -4.44
N GLY A 206 10.81 -8.21 -3.65
CA GLY A 206 10.91 -9.66 -3.84
C GLY A 206 10.39 -10.13 -5.20
N ALA A 207 9.23 -9.62 -5.63
CA ALA A 207 8.67 -9.92 -6.94
C ALA A 207 9.60 -9.51 -8.09
N VAL A 208 10.18 -8.30 -8.03
CA VAL A 208 11.14 -7.81 -9.03
C VAL A 208 12.42 -8.66 -9.04
N LEU A 209 12.97 -9.00 -7.87
CA LEU A 209 14.18 -9.84 -7.78
C LEU A 209 13.94 -11.23 -8.39
N VAL A 210 12.82 -11.87 -8.04
CA VAL A 210 12.46 -13.18 -8.62
C VAL A 210 12.30 -13.07 -10.14
N SER A 211 11.68 -12.01 -10.65
CA SER A 211 11.54 -11.76 -12.09
C SER A 211 12.88 -11.59 -12.81
N ILE A 212 13.83 -10.85 -12.22
CA ILE A 212 15.18 -10.72 -12.80
C ILE A 212 15.86 -12.09 -12.85
N VAL A 213 15.73 -12.90 -11.80
CA VAL A 213 16.29 -14.25 -11.77
C VAL A 213 15.64 -15.15 -12.81
N THR A 214 14.30 -15.16 -12.93
CA THR A 214 13.61 -15.97 -13.96
C THR A 214 13.98 -15.53 -15.36
N LEU A 215 14.14 -14.22 -15.61
CA LEU A 215 14.61 -13.68 -16.88
C LEU A 215 16.04 -14.13 -17.21
N ILE A 216 16.98 -14.05 -16.26
CA ILE A 216 18.36 -14.49 -16.45
C ILE A 216 18.41 -16.00 -16.73
N LEU A 217 17.62 -16.79 -16.00
CA LEU A 217 17.52 -18.24 -16.21
C LEU A 217 16.95 -18.55 -17.59
N HIS A 218 15.89 -17.86 -18.01
CA HIS A 218 15.31 -18.01 -19.35
C HIS A 218 16.36 -17.72 -20.44
N GLN A 219 17.10 -16.62 -20.31
CA GLN A 219 18.17 -16.29 -21.27
C GLN A 219 19.29 -17.34 -21.27
N ARG A 220 19.73 -17.82 -20.10
CA ARG A 220 20.77 -18.86 -20.02
C ARG A 220 20.33 -20.20 -20.59
N CYS A 221 19.10 -20.64 -20.33
CA CYS A 221 18.55 -21.87 -20.88
C CYS A 221 18.44 -21.79 -22.41
N HIS A 222 18.04 -20.63 -22.92
CA HIS A 222 17.98 -20.37 -24.35
C HIS A 222 19.35 -20.37 -25.03
N THR A 223 20.37 -19.72 -24.44
CA THR A 223 21.71 -19.64 -25.06
C THR A 223 22.45 -20.97 -25.05
N ARG A 224 22.21 -21.84 -24.06
CA ARG A 224 22.96 -23.09 -23.88
C ARG A 224 22.23 -24.35 -24.37
N CYS A 225 21.04 -24.23 -24.98
CA CYS A 225 20.21 -25.33 -25.47
C CYS A 225 20.12 -26.52 -24.48
N LEU A 226 19.99 -26.24 -23.17
CA LEU A 226 19.89 -27.31 -22.18
C LEU A 226 18.57 -28.05 -22.36
N THR A 227 18.59 -29.37 -22.21
CA THR A 227 17.35 -30.13 -22.08
C THR A 227 16.78 -29.96 -20.67
N PRO A 228 15.47 -29.66 -20.52
CA PRO A 228 14.87 -29.49 -19.21
C PRO A 228 14.94 -30.81 -18.42
N PRO A 229 15.43 -30.80 -17.17
CA PRO A 229 15.60 -32.02 -16.42
C PRO A 229 14.25 -32.66 -16.08
N GLN A 230 14.16 -33.99 -16.19
CA GLN A 230 12.89 -34.72 -16.09
C GLN A 230 12.16 -34.53 -14.75
N TRP A 231 12.88 -34.27 -13.67
CA TRP A 231 12.28 -33.99 -12.36
C TRP A 231 11.49 -32.67 -12.35
N LEU A 232 11.95 -31.65 -13.07
CA LEU A 232 11.32 -30.32 -13.14
C LEU A 232 10.00 -30.40 -13.92
N ILE A 233 10.01 -31.14 -15.03
CA ILE A 233 8.80 -31.40 -15.82
C ILE A 233 7.79 -32.20 -14.99
N ARG A 234 8.24 -33.25 -14.30
CA ARG A 234 7.37 -34.02 -13.40
C ARG A 234 6.79 -33.12 -12.30
N PHE A 235 7.60 -32.31 -11.64
CA PHE A 235 7.12 -31.42 -10.58
C PHE A 235 6.08 -30.40 -11.08
N LEU A 236 6.32 -29.74 -12.22
CA LEU A 236 5.45 -28.69 -12.75
C LEU A 236 4.20 -29.20 -13.46
N PHE A 237 4.22 -30.41 -14.03
CA PHE A 237 3.11 -30.98 -14.80
C PHE A 237 2.34 -32.10 -14.06
N CYS A 238 2.66 -32.42 -12.80
CA CYS A 238 2.02 -33.54 -12.07
C CYS A 238 0.67 -33.19 -11.39
N ALA A 239 0.11 -32.00 -11.57
CA ALA A 239 -1.27 -31.72 -11.15
C ALA A 239 -2.14 -31.26 -12.33
N CYS A 240 -3.06 -32.14 -12.75
CA CYS A 240 -4.28 -31.85 -13.52
C CYS A 240 -4.26 -31.58 -15.04
N CYS A 241 -3.22 -31.96 -15.80
CA CYS A 241 -3.34 -31.99 -17.28
C CYS A 241 -2.79 -33.30 -17.88
N LYS A 242 -3.43 -34.44 -17.57
CA LYS A 242 -3.55 -35.52 -18.55
C LYS A 242 -4.57 -35.11 -19.63
N LYS A 243 -4.25 -34.10 -20.43
CA LYS A 243 -4.68 -34.13 -21.82
C LYS A 243 -3.49 -34.70 -22.57
N GLN A 244 -3.52 -36.01 -22.78
CA GLN A 244 -2.83 -36.60 -23.91
C GLN A 244 -3.31 -35.85 -25.14
N ILE A 245 -2.55 -34.83 -25.55
CA ILE A 245 -2.38 -34.63 -26.97
C ILE A 245 -1.39 -35.75 -27.31
N HIS A 246 -1.96 -36.91 -27.66
CA HIS A 246 -1.28 -37.80 -28.57
C HIS A 246 -0.70 -36.91 -29.68
N PRO A 247 0.58 -37.05 -30.07
CA PRO A 247 0.93 -36.61 -31.40
C PRO A 247 0.00 -37.43 -32.30
N SER A 248 -0.97 -36.74 -32.90
CA SER A 248 -1.75 -37.27 -34.01
C SER A 248 -0.72 -37.66 -35.04
N SER A 249 -0.37 -38.95 -35.09
CA SER A 249 0.49 -39.51 -36.11
C SER A 249 -0.24 -39.60 -37.47
N ASN A 250 -1.38 -38.90 -37.64
CA ASN A 250 -2.28 -39.07 -38.78
C ASN A 250 -2.83 -37.76 -39.36
N ASP A 251 -2.33 -36.58 -38.97
CA ASP A 251 -2.63 -35.37 -39.73
C ASP A 251 -1.62 -35.22 -40.88
N PRO A 252 -2.02 -35.35 -42.15
CA PRO A 252 -1.11 -35.13 -43.27
C PRO A 252 -0.63 -33.68 -43.24
N PRO A 253 0.65 -33.43 -43.57
CA PRO A 253 1.23 -32.10 -43.45
C PRO A 253 0.50 -31.09 -44.37
N PRO A 254 0.38 -29.81 -43.97
CA PRO A 254 -0.34 -28.78 -44.72
C PRO A 254 0.51 -28.20 -45.87
N TYR A 255 1.28 -29.06 -46.53
CA TYR A 255 1.79 -28.77 -47.85
C TYR A 255 1.07 -29.70 -48.81
N SER A 256 0.41 -29.12 -49.81
CA SER A 256 0.08 -29.86 -51.02
C SER A 256 1.39 -30.44 -51.54
N VAL A 257 1.60 -31.75 -51.33
CA VAL A 257 2.51 -32.51 -52.19
C VAL A 257 2.02 -32.19 -53.60
N CYS A 258 2.81 -31.44 -54.38
CA CYS A 258 2.55 -31.30 -55.80
C CYS A 258 2.43 -32.73 -56.34
N LYS A 259 1.21 -33.11 -56.74
CA LYS A 259 0.88 -34.41 -57.33
C LYS A 259 1.36 -34.54 -58.77
N GLU A 260 2.34 -33.73 -59.13
CA GLU A 260 3.11 -33.83 -60.34
C GLU A 260 4.52 -34.21 -59.90
N THR A 261 4.75 -35.51 -59.77
CA THR A 261 6.09 -36.03 -60.02
C THR A 261 6.45 -35.55 -61.43
N PRO A 262 7.46 -34.69 -61.63
CA PRO A 262 8.07 -34.66 -62.93
C PRO A 262 8.54 -36.09 -63.17
N THR A 263 8.09 -36.71 -64.25
CA THR A 263 8.75 -37.87 -64.81
C THR A 263 10.15 -37.41 -65.14
N VAL A 264 11.05 -37.48 -64.16
CA VAL A 264 12.48 -37.36 -64.37
C VAL A 264 12.81 -38.61 -65.16
N GLU A 265 12.90 -38.45 -66.48
CA GLU A 265 13.63 -39.41 -67.32
C GLU A 265 14.94 -39.65 -66.59
N ILE A 266 15.14 -40.91 -66.20
CA ILE A 266 16.28 -41.35 -65.43
C ILE A 266 17.51 -40.88 -66.20
N LEU A 267 18.16 -39.80 -65.72
CA LEU A 267 19.54 -39.57 -66.06
C LEU A 267 20.26 -40.78 -65.48
N GLU A 268 20.67 -41.70 -66.36
CA GLU A 268 21.58 -42.81 -66.08
C GLU A 268 22.99 -42.30 -65.70
N ASN A 269 23.07 -41.22 -64.94
CA ASN A 269 24.30 -40.75 -64.35
C ASN A 269 24.30 -41.14 -62.86
N PRO A 270 24.94 -42.26 -62.49
CA PRO A 270 24.95 -42.76 -61.10
C PRO A 270 25.53 -41.73 -60.12
N GLU A 271 26.43 -40.86 -60.57
CA GLU A 271 27.02 -39.80 -59.73
C GLU A 271 26.01 -38.73 -59.32
N LEU A 272 25.04 -38.41 -60.20
CA LEU A 272 24.02 -37.40 -59.92
C LEU A 272 22.96 -37.91 -58.94
N LEU A 273 22.55 -39.18 -59.08
CA LEU A 273 21.61 -39.83 -58.17
C LEU A 273 22.17 -39.90 -56.75
N GLU A 274 23.45 -40.27 -56.62
CA GLU A 274 24.15 -40.30 -55.33
C GLU A 274 24.26 -38.90 -54.70
N THR A 275 24.45 -37.86 -55.51
CA THR A 275 24.52 -36.47 -55.03
C THR A 275 23.17 -35.96 -54.53
N VAL A 276 22.07 -36.30 -55.21
CA VAL A 276 20.71 -35.93 -54.80
C VAL A 276 20.28 -36.69 -53.53
N GLU A 277 20.66 -37.97 -53.41
CA GLU A 277 20.42 -38.77 -52.20
C GLU A 277 21.17 -38.18 -50.98
N LYS A 278 22.45 -37.82 -51.16
CA LYS A 278 23.23 -37.14 -50.10
C LYS A 278 22.62 -35.79 -49.71
N ALA A 279 22.17 -35.00 -50.69
CA ALA A 279 21.54 -33.71 -50.44
C ALA A 279 20.21 -33.85 -49.68
N THR A 280 19.37 -34.81 -50.05
CA THR A 280 18.08 -35.06 -49.37
C THR A 280 18.27 -35.59 -47.94
N ILE A 281 19.26 -36.44 -47.70
CA ILE A 281 19.62 -36.90 -46.35
C ILE A 281 20.12 -35.72 -45.49
N ALA A 282 20.99 -34.87 -46.04
CA ALA A 282 21.50 -33.69 -45.34
C ALA A 282 20.36 -32.71 -44.99
N LEU A 283 19.41 -32.50 -45.91
CA LEU A 283 18.27 -31.62 -45.71
C LEU A 283 17.32 -32.16 -44.64
N ARG A 284 17.01 -33.47 -44.66
CA ARG A 284 16.22 -34.14 -43.63
C ARG A 284 16.84 -34.01 -42.25
N SER A 285 18.15 -34.28 -42.14
CA SER A 285 18.87 -34.15 -40.87
C SER A 285 18.88 -32.71 -40.32
N THR A 286 18.82 -31.70 -41.22
CA THR A 286 18.75 -30.29 -40.83
C THR A 286 17.37 -29.92 -40.33
N ILE A 287 16.30 -30.38 -41.00
CA ILE A 287 14.92 -30.19 -40.57
C ILE A 287 14.71 -30.84 -39.20
N ASP A 288 15.13 -32.09 -39.02
CA ASP A 288 14.99 -32.82 -37.75
C ASP A 288 15.71 -32.07 -36.60
N ARG A 289 16.86 -31.45 -36.88
CA ARG A 289 17.59 -30.65 -35.89
C ARG A 289 16.85 -29.36 -35.52
N LEU A 290 16.26 -28.67 -36.50
CA LEU A 290 15.49 -27.44 -36.26
C LEU A 290 14.20 -27.74 -35.50
N GLU A 291 13.48 -28.80 -35.87
CA GLU A 291 12.29 -29.26 -35.13
C GLU A 291 12.65 -29.60 -33.68
N HIS A 292 13.77 -30.29 -33.46
CA HIS A 292 14.24 -30.61 -32.11
C HIS A 292 14.60 -29.37 -31.27
N GLU A 293 15.26 -28.38 -31.88
CA GLU A 293 15.58 -27.11 -31.21
C GLU A 293 14.31 -26.32 -30.84
N ASP A 294 13.31 -26.31 -31.72
CA ASP A 294 12.01 -25.66 -31.48
C ASP A 294 11.21 -26.38 -30.39
N ASP A 295 11.20 -27.71 -30.37
CA ASP A 295 10.55 -28.50 -29.32
C ASP A 295 11.14 -28.24 -27.92
N ILE A 296 12.47 -28.15 -27.83
CA ILE A 296 13.16 -27.79 -26.58
C ILE A 296 12.76 -26.38 -26.15
N ARG A 297 12.74 -25.42 -27.08
CA ARG A 297 12.35 -24.02 -26.84
C ARG A 297 10.93 -23.93 -26.32
N LEU A 298 9.98 -24.59 -26.98
CA LEU A 298 8.57 -24.63 -26.59
C LEU A 298 8.38 -25.26 -25.21
N THR A 299 9.15 -26.30 -24.89
CA THR A 299 9.09 -26.94 -23.58
C THR A 299 9.58 -26.01 -22.47
N TRP A 300 10.69 -25.28 -22.68
CA TRP A 300 11.16 -24.29 -21.72
C TRP A 300 10.19 -23.14 -21.54
N ILE A 301 9.59 -22.63 -22.62
CA ILE A 301 8.57 -21.57 -22.54
C ILE A 301 7.42 -22.03 -21.64
N ARG A 302 6.88 -23.24 -21.84
CA ARG A 302 5.80 -23.79 -21.00
C ARG A 302 6.23 -23.95 -19.53
N VAL A 303 7.48 -24.32 -19.27
CA VAL A 303 8.03 -24.45 -17.92
C VAL A 303 8.11 -23.08 -17.23
N PHE A 304 8.65 -22.07 -17.91
CA PHE A 304 8.73 -20.71 -17.37
C PHE A 304 7.35 -20.08 -17.18
N ASP A 305 6.41 -20.28 -18.11
CA ASP A 305 5.02 -19.82 -17.94
C ASP A 305 4.35 -20.42 -16.70
N ARG A 306 4.63 -21.69 -16.38
CA ARG A 306 4.13 -22.34 -15.16
C ARG A 306 4.78 -21.78 -13.90
N ILE A 307 6.10 -21.54 -13.95
CA ILE A 307 6.83 -20.91 -12.84
C ILE A 307 6.28 -19.52 -12.57
N ASP A 308 6.13 -18.70 -13.60
CA ASP A 308 5.59 -17.34 -13.51
C ASP A 308 4.17 -17.36 -12.95
N MET A 309 3.30 -18.29 -13.39
CA MET A 309 1.94 -18.45 -12.83
C MET A 309 1.95 -18.86 -11.35
N VAL A 310 2.86 -19.74 -10.92
CA VAL A 310 3.00 -20.12 -9.50
C VAL A 310 3.49 -18.92 -8.68
N CYS A 311 4.49 -18.19 -9.18
CA CYS A 311 5.00 -16.98 -8.55
C CYS A 311 3.93 -15.90 -8.45
N LEU A 312 3.14 -15.69 -9.51
CA LEU A 312 2.00 -14.77 -9.54
C LEU A 312 1.02 -15.08 -8.42
N ILE A 313 0.57 -16.33 -8.30
CA ILE A 313 -0.38 -16.75 -7.26
C ILE A 313 0.25 -16.55 -5.87
N ALA A 314 1.51 -16.94 -5.67
CA ALA A 314 2.18 -16.81 -4.38
C ALA A 314 2.32 -15.34 -3.94
N PHE A 315 2.81 -14.45 -4.81
CA PHE A 315 2.98 -13.03 -4.51
C PHE A 315 1.63 -12.31 -4.37
N GLN A 316 0.62 -12.69 -5.16
CA GLN A 316 -0.71 -12.11 -5.03
C GLN A 316 -1.38 -12.52 -3.71
N LEU A 317 -1.23 -13.77 -3.28
CA LEU A 317 -1.68 -14.23 -1.96
C LEU A 317 -0.95 -13.47 -0.85
N LEU A 318 0.37 -13.29 -0.98
CA LEU A 318 1.15 -12.52 -0.01
C LEU A 318 0.68 -11.06 0.07
N ASN A 319 0.35 -10.44 -1.07
CA ASN A 319 -0.21 -9.09 -1.13
C ASN A 319 -1.54 -8.99 -0.38
N VAL A 320 -2.48 -9.91 -0.64
CA VAL A 320 -3.78 -9.95 0.03
C VAL A 320 -3.64 -10.22 1.53
N VAL A 321 -2.77 -11.15 1.92
CA VAL A 321 -2.51 -11.45 3.35
C VAL A 321 -1.91 -10.24 4.06
N SER A 322 -0.94 -9.55 3.44
CA SER A 322 -0.36 -8.31 3.97
C SER A 322 -1.46 -7.26 4.16
N SER A 323 -2.22 -6.92 3.12
CA SER A 323 -3.26 -5.89 3.20
C SER A 323 -4.36 -6.22 4.22
N THR A 324 -4.76 -7.48 4.36
CA THR A 324 -5.80 -7.88 5.33
C THR A 324 -5.30 -7.89 6.77
N LEU A 325 -4.01 -8.19 7.01
CA LEU A 325 -3.42 -8.15 8.34
C LEU A 325 -3.36 -6.73 8.90
N PHE A 326 -3.11 -5.74 8.04
CA PHE A 326 -2.99 -4.33 8.44
C PHE A 326 -4.32 -3.53 8.36
N MET A 327 -5.41 -4.13 7.85
CA MET A 327 -6.78 -3.58 7.91
C MET A 327 -7.49 -3.86 9.25
N ARG A 328 -6.86 -4.65 10.12
CA ARG A 328 -7.47 -5.22 11.33
C ARG A 328 -7.05 -4.45 12.58
#